data_AF-A0A2G5SKI4-F1
#
_entry.id   AF-A0A2G5SKI4-F1
#
_cell.length_a   1.000
_cell.length_b   1.000
_cell.length_c   1.000
_cell.angle_alpha   90.00
_cell.angle_beta   90.00
_cell.angle_gamma   90.00
#
_symmetry.space_group_name_H-M   'P 1'
#
loop_
_entity.id
_entity.type
_entity.pdbx_description
1 polymer ?
#
loop_
_entity_poly.entity_id
_entity_poly.type
_entity_poly.pdbx_seq_one_letter_code
_entity_poly.pdbx_strand_id
1 'polypeptide(L)'
;MSEDTYRSSITSRPSFNRLSTSSTQNYGTPGSGNRVLKIVTEMSSSSVASGLSPYGQNAASTIRDNREREKKEIMELNDRLAGYIEKGRFLEGQNRRLEADLQMLQGRFGKSTGSVKVMYELEITTAQTVVKQTEKDKEETESEIRQLQDQLDEFRKKWEEANSGRAEDRLKIDELLVNFSELEAEINLLKRRIALLEEEIAWLKKENARLQAELQRVRVQLDQETLLRIDNQNRVKTLLEEIDFMKRGFDSELKDLQAMAVRDTTNENREIFKNELANAIRDIRAEYDQMMNGSKNECESWYQLRVQEINTQSNRQNAENNYQKEEVKRLRNQTSELRGKLSDLEARNVLLEKQIEDLNYQLEDDQRSYEAALNDKDAQIRKLREECQALMVDLQMLLDAKQNLDGEIKVYRQILDGPDTEGLKQLVERVVRTSAITEVADTETMRVIKGEHSSKKSYQRSAKGNVSIEVKPLEADRFMFSQI
;
A
#
# COMPACT_ATOMS: atom_id res chain seq x y z
N MET A 1 20.35 -11.71 -24.70
CA MET A 1 21.03 -11.99 -25.98
C MET A 1 20.18 -12.98 -26.75
N SER A 2 20.20 -12.89 -28.08
CA SER A 2 19.30 -13.52 -29.07
C SER A 2 18.74 -14.91 -28.75
N GLU A 3 17.42 -15.06 -28.89
CA GLU A 3 16.77 -16.33 -29.23
C GLU A 3 16.51 -16.36 -30.75
N ASP A 4 17.39 -16.99 -31.52
CA ASP A 4 17.16 -17.19 -32.97
C ASP A 4 16.26 -18.41 -33.21
N THR A 5 15.01 -18.16 -33.63
CA THR A 5 14.01 -19.19 -33.88
C THR A 5 14.14 -19.75 -35.31
N TYR A 6 14.61 -20.99 -35.44
CA TYR A 6 14.78 -21.63 -36.76
C TYR A 6 13.92 -22.89 -36.95
N ARG A 7 12.77 -22.76 -37.62
CA ARG A 7 11.96 -23.89 -38.11
C ARG A 7 11.35 -23.67 -39.51
N SER A 8 12.01 -24.29 -40.49
CA SER A 8 11.42 -24.98 -41.64
C SER A 8 10.26 -24.32 -42.43
N SER A 9 10.62 -23.54 -43.45
CA SER A 9 9.71 -23.20 -44.56
C SER A 9 9.72 -24.29 -45.65
N ILE A 10 8.75 -25.20 -45.63
CA ILE A 10 8.51 -26.12 -46.76
C ILE A 10 7.52 -25.47 -47.73
N THR A 11 7.99 -25.14 -48.94
CA THR A 11 7.18 -24.53 -50.00
C THR A 11 6.54 -25.57 -50.91
N SER A 12 5.21 -25.51 -51.09
CA SER A 12 4.50 -26.25 -52.13
C SER A 12 4.44 -25.47 -53.45
N ARG A 13 4.57 -26.17 -54.58
CA ARG A 13 4.49 -25.58 -55.93
C ARG A 13 3.04 -25.46 -56.45
N PRO A 14 2.77 -24.56 -57.41
CA PRO A 14 1.42 -24.28 -57.90
C PRO A 14 0.85 -25.39 -58.81
N SER A 15 -0.48 -25.40 -58.90
CA SER A 15 -1.30 -26.36 -59.64
C SER A 15 -1.10 -26.31 -61.16
N PHE A 16 -1.18 -27.48 -61.80
CA PHE A 16 -1.41 -27.61 -63.24
C PHE A 16 -2.55 -28.61 -63.50
N ASN A 17 -3.48 -28.24 -64.39
CA ASN A 17 -4.64 -29.07 -64.72
C ASN A 17 -4.23 -30.35 -65.47
N ARG A 18 -4.90 -31.47 -65.16
CA ARG A 18 -4.98 -32.63 -66.04
C ARG A 18 -6.22 -32.53 -66.92
N LEU A 19 -6.07 -32.85 -68.21
CA LEU A 19 -7.18 -33.32 -69.03
C LEU A 19 -7.07 -34.84 -69.19
N SER A 20 -8.20 -35.53 -69.29
CA SER A 20 -8.25 -36.96 -69.63
C SER A 20 -9.43 -37.26 -70.55
N THR A 21 -9.11 -37.50 -71.82
CA THR A 21 -9.70 -38.52 -72.73
C THR A 21 -11.17 -38.94 -72.55
N SER A 22 -11.98 -38.64 -73.57
CA SER A 22 -13.02 -39.50 -74.21
C SER A 22 -14.09 -38.60 -74.83
N SER A 23 -14.82 -38.92 -75.90
CA SER A 23 -14.65 -39.71 -77.13
C SER A 23 -16.06 -39.81 -77.74
N THR A 24 -16.16 -39.95 -79.07
CA THR A 24 -17.37 -40.42 -79.80
C THR A 24 -18.40 -39.34 -80.22
N GLN A 25 -18.94 -39.60 -81.41
CA GLN A 25 -19.98 -38.88 -82.17
C GLN A 25 -21.36 -39.01 -81.46
N ASN A 26 -22.43 -38.27 -81.79
CA ASN A 26 -23.07 -38.28 -83.11
C ASN A 26 -24.09 -37.14 -83.38
N TYR A 27 -24.30 -36.87 -84.68
CA TYR A 27 -25.26 -36.01 -85.40
C TYR A 27 -26.41 -35.26 -84.70
N GLY A 28 -26.67 -34.06 -85.21
CA GLY A 28 -27.92 -33.31 -85.06
C GLY A 28 -28.06 -32.14 -86.05
N THR A 29 -28.52 -32.40 -87.27
CA THR A 29 -28.93 -31.40 -88.29
C THR A 29 -30.45 -31.13 -88.19
N PRO A 30 -30.98 -29.95 -88.57
CA PRO A 30 -31.03 -29.53 -89.98
C PRO A 30 -30.79 -28.02 -90.25
N GLY A 31 -30.43 -27.69 -91.50
CA GLY A 31 -30.34 -26.31 -92.02
C GLY A 31 -30.84 -26.22 -93.46
N SER A 32 -31.56 -25.13 -93.79
CA SER A 32 -32.20 -24.91 -95.11
C SER A 32 -31.23 -24.32 -96.15
N GLY A 33 -31.35 -24.67 -97.45
CA GLY A 33 -30.27 -24.43 -98.42
C GLY A 33 -30.52 -24.42 -99.95
N ASN A 34 -31.75 -24.23 -100.43
CA ASN A 34 -32.18 -23.54 -101.68
C ASN A 34 -31.32 -23.56 -103.01
N ARG A 35 -31.98 -23.74 -104.19
CA ARG A 35 -31.55 -23.45 -105.61
C ARG A 35 -30.61 -24.49 -106.32
N VAL A 36 -30.58 -24.69 -107.67
CA VAL A 36 -31.41 -24.24 -108.83
C VAL A 36 -31.25 -25.14 -110.10
N LEU A 37 -32.26 -25.13 -110.99
CA LEU A 37 -32.38 -25.58 -112.41
C LEU A 37 -31.21 -26.25 -113.20
N LYS A 38 -31.56 -27.29 -113.98
CA LYS A 38 -31.45 -27.26 -115.47
C LYS A 38 -32.47 -28.21 -116.15
N ILE A 39 -32.78 -27.99 -117.43
CA ILE A 39 -33.83 -28.67 -118.24
C ILE A 39 -33.23 -29.20 -119.55
N VAL A 40 -33.78 -30.33 -120.06
CA VAL A 40 -33.92 -30.82 -121.47
C VAL A 40 -34.28 -32.32 -121.35
N THR A 41 -35.49 -32.82 -121.66
CA THR A 41 -36.13 -33.06 -122.99
C THR A 41 -35.33 -34.10 -123.79
N GLU A 42 -35.83 -35.27 -124.22
CA GLU A 42 -37.00 -35.54 -125.08
C GLU A 42 -37.83 -36.79 -124.68
N MET A 43 -38.86 -37.13 -125.46
CA MET A 43 -39.81 -38.24 -125.27
C MET A 43 -39.93 -39.08 -126.55
N SER A 44 -40.38 -40.35 -126.45
CA SER A 44 -41.52 -40.92 -127.25
C SER A 44 -41.66 -42.43 -127.09
N SER A 45 -42.77 -43.00 -127.58
CA SER A 45 -43.14 -44.42 -127.43
C SER A 45 -43.95 -44.98 -128.62
N SER A 46 -44.12 -46.31 -128.63
CA SER A 46 -45.25 -47.09 -129.19
C SER A 46 -45.20 -47.74 -130.60
N SER A 47 -45.24 -49.09 -130.59
CA SER A 47 -46.26 -49.96 -131.22
C SER A 47 -46.07 -50.63 -132.62
N VAL A 48 -46.91 -51.67 -132.83
CA VAL A 48 -47.30 -52.50 -134.02
C VAL A 48 -46.28 -53.49 -134.66
N ALA A 49 -46.65 -54.67 -135.22
CA ALA A 49 -47.80 -55.61 -135.01
C ALA A 49 -47.66 -56.97 -135.77
N SER A 50 -48.46 -57.99 -135.37
CA SER A 50 -49.11 -59.07 -136.19
C SER A 50 -48.41 -60.36 -136.69
N GLY A 51 -49.06 -61.51 -136.39
CA GLY A 51 -49.13 -62.77 -137.19
C GLY A 51 -48.27 -63.97 -136.73
N LEU A 52 -48.65 -65.26 -136.90
CA LEU A 52 -49.87 -66.00 -137.33
C LEU A 52 -49.62 -67.54 -137.04
N SER A 53 -50.50 -68.57 -137.11
CA SER A 53 -51.93 -68.69 -137.47
C SER A 53 -52.76 -69.73 -136.61
N PRO A 54 -53.03 -71.04 -136.94
CA PRO A 54 -54.40 -71.59 -136.76
C PRO A 54 -54.67 -73.09 -136.36
N TYR A 55 -55.95 -73.42 -136.08
CA TYR A 55 -56.69 -74.72 -136.04
C TYR A 55 -56.31 -75.85 -135.03
N GLY A 56 -57.27 -76.64 -134.48
CA GLY A 56 -58.75 -76.69 -134.63
C GLY A 56 -59.45 -77.54 -133.54
N GLN A 57 -60.80 -77.54 -133.46
CA GLN A 57 -61.57 -78.10 -132.32
C GLN A 57 -61.81 -79.63 -132.31
N ASN A 58 -61.89 -80.24 -131.10
CA ASN A 58 -63.08 -80.97 -130.56
C ASN A 58 -62.75 -81.84 -129.31
N ALA A 59 -63.36 -81.59 -128.14
CA ALA A 59 -63.63 -82.57 -127.03
C ALA A 59 -64.24 -81.88 -125.77
N ALA A 60 -65.56 -81.72 -125.69
CA ALA A 60 -66.21 -80.89 -124.65
C ALA A 60 -66.52 -81.62 -123.31
N SER A 61 -65.54 -82.29 -122.69
CA SER A 61 -65.75 -83.05 -121.43
C SER A 61 -64.74 -82.76 -120.31
N THR A 62 -63.46 -82.56 -120.63
CA THR A 62 -62.36 -82.50 -119.64
C THR A 62 -62.08 -81.12 -119.03
N ILE A 63 -62.83 -80.07 -119.40
CA ILE A 63 -62.56 -78.69 -118.95
C ILE A 63 -63.16 -78.37 -117.57
N ARG A 64 -64.11 -79.18 -117.07
CA ARG A 64 -64.80 -78.90 -115.79
C ARG A 64 -63.90 -79.15 -114.58
N ASP A 65 -63.24 -80.30 -114.52
CA ASP A 65 -62.52 -80.77 -113.34
C ASP A 65 -61.24 -79.98 -112.99
N ASN A 66 -60.61 -79.34 -113.98
CA ASN A 66 -59.40 -78.56 -113.73
C ASN A 66 -59.69 -77.21 -113.05
N ARG A 67 -60.80 -76.53 -113.41
CA ARG A 67 -61.19 -75.23 -112.81
C ARG A 67 -61.51 -75.31 -111.32
N GLU A 68 -61.89 -76.48 -110.82
CA GLU A 68 -62.24 -76.67 -109.41
C GLU A 68 -61.01 -76.91 -108.51
N ARG A 69 -59.84 -77.23 -109.09
CA ARG A 69 -58.56 -77.30 -108.35
C ARG A 69 -57.92 -75.92 -108.20
N GLU A 70 -57.79 -75.16 -109.29
CA GLU A 70 -57.19 -73.79 -109.30
C GLU A 70 -57.83 -72.88 -108.23
N LYS A 71 -59.15 -72.99 -108.03
CA LYS A 71 -59.88 -72.18 -107.05
C LYS A 71 -59.49 -72.44 -105.58
N LYS A 72 -58.97 -73.63 -105.24
CA LYS A 72 -58.49 -73.93 -103.87
C LYS A 72 -57.10 -73.39 -103.61
N GLU A 73 -56.19 -73.49 -104.56
CA GLU A 73 -54.80 -73.00 -104.43
C GLU A 73 -54.76 -71.46 -104.25
N ILE A 74 -55.64 -70.74 -104.94
CA ILE A 74 -55.80 -69.28 -104.78
C ILE A 74 -56.31 -68.90 -103.37
N MET A 75 -57.02 -69.79 -102.68
CA MET A 75 -57.50 -69.53 -101.31
C MET A 75 -56.35 -69.68 -100.30
N GLU A 76 -55.62 -70.80 -100.36
CA GLU A 76 -54.50 -71.06 -99.44
C GLU A 76 -53.35 -70.04 -99.58
N LEU A 77 -53.14 -69.49 -100.79
CA LEU A 77 -52.17 -68.42 -101.02
C LEU A 77 -52.54 -67.11 -100.28
N ASN A 78 -53.83 -66.79 -100.19
CA ASN A 78 -54.31 -65.57 -99.53
C ASN A 78 -54.20 -65.66 -98.00
N ASP A 79 -54.52 -66.82 -97.40
CA ASP A 79 -54.41 -67.01 -95.95
C ASP A 79 -52.95 -66.87 -95.48
N ARG A 80 -51.98 -67.36 -96.27
CA ARG A 80 -50.55 -67.16 -96.00
C ARG A 80 -50.14 -65.69 -96.11
N LEU A 81 -50.65 -64.94 -97.10
CA LEU A 81 -50.42 -63.50 -97.23
C LEU A 81 -50.97 -62.71 -96.02
N ALA A 82 -52.15 -63.05 -95.52
CA ALA A 82 -52.73 -62.43 -94.33
C ALA A 82 -51.81 -62.59 -93.10
N GLY A 83 -51.31 -63.81 -92.84
CA GLY A 83 -50.39 -64.08 -91.74
C GLY A 83 -49.06 -63.31 -91.84
N TYR A 84 -48.53 -63.08 -93.04
CA TYR A 84 -47.34 -62.23 -93.24
C TYR A 84 -47.63 -60.74 -92.99
N ILE A 85 -48.79 -60.23 -93.41
CA ILE A 85 -49.21 -58.83 -93.17
C ILE A 85 -49.41 -58.58 -91.67
N GLU A 86 -50.01 -59.52 -90.94
CA GLU A 86 -50.25 -59.39 -89.51
C GLU A 86 -48.95 -59.44 -88.70
N LYS A 87 -48.01 -60.32 -89.09
CA LYS A 87 -46.64 -60.33 -88.54
C LYS A 87 -45.88 -59.04 -88.85
N GLY A 88 -46.09 -58.44 -90.03
CA GLY A 88 -45.55 -57.13 -90.40
C GLY A 88 -46.01 -56.04 -89.42
N ARG A 89 -47.34 -55.93 -89.19
CA ARG A 89 -47.92 -54.97 -88.24
C ARG A 89 -47.44 -55.16 -86.81
N PHE A 90 -47.24 -56.41 -86.36
CA PHE A 90 -46.68 -56.69 -85.03
C PHE A 90 -45.24 -56.17 -84.90
N LEU A 91 -44.41 -56.34 -85.93
CA LEU A 91 -43.03 -55.85 -85.96
C LEU A 91 -42.96 -54.31 -86.08
N GLU A 92 -43.83 -53.68 -86.87
CA GLU A 92 -43.99 -52.21 -86.87
C GLU A 92 -44.38 -51.69 -85.47
N GLY A 93 -45.30 -52.37 -84.78
CA GLY A 93 -45.71 -52.05 -83.42
C GLY A 93 -44.56 -52.16 -82.39
N GLN A 94 -43.72 -53.19 -82.52
CA GLN A 94 -42.52 -53.32 -81.68
C GLN A 94 -41.47 -52.24 -81.99
N ASN A 95 -41.17 -51.98 -83.27
CA ASN A 95 -40.23 -50.92 -83.65
C ASN A 95 -40.66 -49.55 -83.12
N ARG A 96 -41.94 -49.18 -83.31
CA ARG A 96 -42.48 -47.89 -82.84
C ARG A 96 -42.42 -47.73 -81.31
N ARG A 97 -42.48 -48.84 -80.56
CA ARG A 97 -42.26 -48.84 -79.10
C ARG A 97 -40.77 -48.70 -78.74
N LEU A 98 -39.89 -49.42 -79.41
CA LEU A 98 -38.44 -49.32 -79.21
C LEU A 98 -37.90 -47.92 -79.56
N GLU A 99 -38.46 -47.26 -80.58
CA GLU A 99 -38.19 -45.85 -80.90
C GLU A 99 -38.61 -44.91 -79.77
N ALA A 100 -39.79 -45.11 -79.16
CA ALA A 100 -40.26 -44.31 -78.04
C ALA A 100 -39.40 -44.49 -76.78
N ASP A 101 -39.03 -45.74 -76.45
CA ASP A 101 -38.13 -46.05 -75.33
C ASP A 101 -36.71 -45.47 -75.57
N LEU A 102 -36.21 -45.50 -76.81
CA LEU A 102 -34.96 -44.83 -77.21
C LEU A 102 -35.03 -43.31 -77.08
N GLN A 103 -36.12 -42.66 -77.51
CA GLN A 103 -36.30 -41.21 -77.35
C GLN A 103 -36.38 -40.80 -75.88
N MET A 104 -37.04 -41.58 -75.01
CA MET A 104 -37.04 -41.32 -73.57
C MET A 104 -35.66 -41.48 -72.94
N LEU A 105 -34.91 -42.52 -73.34
CA LEU A 105 -33.53 -42.72 -72.89
C LEU A 105 -32.62 -41.58 -73.33
N GLN A 106 -32.61 -41.21 -74.61
CA GLN A 106 -31.84 -40.08 -75.13
C GLN A 106 -32.24 -38.75 -74.46
N GLY A 107 -33.55 -38.51 -74.26
CA GLY A 107 -34.07 -37.33 -73.57
C GLY A 107 -33.71 -37.25 -72.08
N ARG A 108 -33.24 -38.34 -71.47
CA ARG A 108 -32.76 -38.42 -70.08
C ARG A 108 -31.22 -38.47 -69.99
N PHE A 109 -30.57 -39.05 -71.00
CA PHE A 109 -29.12 -39.20 -71.16
C PHE A 109 -28.46 -37.87 -71.56
N GLY A 110 -28.48 -36.94 -70.60
CA GLY A 110 -28.01 -35.56 -70.77
C GLY A 110 -28.55 -34.68 -69.65
N LYS A 111 -29.86 -34.78 -69.36
CA LYS A 111 -30.49 -34.08 -68.23
C LYS A 111 -29.92 -34.54 -66.88
N SER A 112 -29.69 -35.85 -66.71
CA SER A 112 -29.11 -36.38 -65.47
C SER A 112 -27.66 -35.93 -65.26
N THR A 113 -26.84 -35.88 -66.32
CA THR A 113 -25.44 -35.44 -66.22
C THR A 113 -25.32 -33.92 -66.08
N GLY A 114 -26.19 -33.15 -66.76
CA GLY A 114 -26.30 -31.70 -66.59
C GLY A 114 -26.75 -31.31 -65.18
N SER A 115 -27.71 -32.04 -64.59
CA SER A 115 -28.13 -31.82 -63.19
C SER A 115 -26.97 -32.04 -62.21
N VAL A 116 -26.26 -33.17 -62.32
CA VAL A 116 -25.06 -33.45 -61.50
C VAL A 116 -23.96 -32.40 -61.72
N LYS A 117 -23.76 -31.94 -62.97
CA LYS A 117 -22.82 -30.86 -63.26
C LYS A 117 -23.21 -29.56 -62.54
N VAL A 118 -24.48 -29.15 -62.61
CA VAL A 118 -24.97 -27.93 -61.94
C VAL A 118 -24.86 -28.03 -60.42
N MET A 119 -25.08 -29.23 -59.83
CA MET A 119 -24.84 -29.46 -58.41
C MET A 119 -23.36 -29.25 -58.05
N TYR A 120 -22.41 -29.82 -58.81
CA TYR A 120 -20.99 -29.60 -58.57
C TYR A 120 -20.54 -28.16 -58.86
N GLU A 121 -21.07 -27.49 -59.88
CA GLU A 121 -20.80 -26.07 -60.12
C GLU A 121 -21.31 -25.21 -58.95
N LEU A 122 -22.48 -25.54 -58.39
CA LEU A 122 -23.00 -24.89 -57.19
C LEU A 122 -22.10 -25.15 -55.97
N GLU A 123 -21.76 -26.41 -55.67
CA GLU A 123 -20.85 -26.78 -54.56
C GLU A 123 -19.47 -26.10 -54.67
N ILE A 124 -18.93 -25.96 -55.89
CA ILE A 124 -17.69 -25.22 -56.13
C ILE A 124 -17.88 -23.73 -55.83
N THR A 125 -18.99 -23.11 -56.26
CA THR A 125 -19.25 -21.69 -55.96
C THR A 125 -19.49 -21.44 -54.46
N THR A 126 -20.22 -22.32 -53.75
CA THR A 126 -20.45 -22.17 -52.31
C THR A 126 -19.16 -22.37 -51.52
N ALA A 127 -18.35 -23.39 -51.87
CA ALA A 127 -17.02 -23.58 -51.29
C ALA A 127 -16.12 -22.35 -51.53
N GLN A 128 -16.12 -21.76 -52.73
CA GLN A 128 -15.38 -20.52 -53.01
C GLN A 128 -15.89 -19.32 -52.21
N THR A 129 -17.20 -19.20 -51.95
CA THR A 129 -17.71 -18.13 -51.08
C THR A 129 -17.33 -18.34 -49.61
N VAL A 130 -17.34 -19.59 -49.12
CA VAL A 130 -16.89 -19.92 -47.77
C VAL A 130 -15.40 -19.64 -47.60
N VAL A 131 -14.55 -20.05 -48.56
CA VAL A 131 -13.11 -19.74 -48.54
C VAL A 131 -12.88 -18.23 -48.44
N LYS A 132 -13.50 -17.42 -49.32
CA LYS A 132 -13.37 -15.96 -49.29
C LYS A 132 -13.87 -15.33 -47.99
N GLN A 133 -14.94 -15.85 -47.40
CA GLN A 133 -15.40 -15.38 -46.10
C GLN A 133 -14.36 -15.71 -45.02
N THR A 134 -13.85 -16.95 -44.96
CA THR A 134 -12.82 -17.33 -43.98
C THR A 134 -11.47 -16.62 -44.20
N GLU A 135 -11.13 -16.25 -45.44
CA GLU A 135 -9.98 -15.40 -45.75
C GLU A 135 -10.19 -13.98 -45.19
N LYS A 136 -11.38 -13.40 -45.36
CA LYS A 136 -11.74 -12.10 -44.78
C LYS A 136 -11.77 -12.14 -43.25
N ASP A 137 -12.42 -13.13 -42.64
CA ASP A 137 -12.51 -13.30 -41.18
C ASP A 137 -11.09 -13.46 -40.57
N LYS A 138 -10.19 -14.12 -41.31
CA LYS A 138 -8.77 -14.24 -40.98
C LYS A 138 -8.02 -12.91 -41.12
N GLU A 139 -8.27 -12.11 -42.14
CA GLU A 139 -7.66 -10.78 -42.29
C GLU A 139 -8.13 -9.79 -41.20
N GLU A 140 -9.41 -9.86 -40.82
CA GLU A 140 -9.97 -9.07 -39.71
C GLU A 140 -9.34 -9.47 -38.37
N THR A 141 -9.25 -10.77 -38.07
CA THR A 141 -8.61 -11.25 -36.83
C THR A 141 -7.08 -11.06 -36.82
N GLU A 142 -6.38 -11.16 -37.95
CA GLU A 142 -4.95 -10.76 -38.03
C GLU A 142 -4.76 -9.25 -37.82
N SER A 143 -5.73 -8.41 -38.21
CA SER A 143 -5.71 -6.97 -37.92
C SER A 143 -5.94 -6.67 -36.44
N GLU A 144 -6.92 -7.33 -35.80
CA GLU A 144 -7.16 -7.22 -34.36
C GLU A 144 -5.94 -7.67 -33.54
N ILE A 145 -5.29 -8.78 -33.92
CA ILE A 145 -4.07 -9.26 -33.27
C ILE A 145 -2.95 -8.22 -33.34
N ARG A 146 -2.77 -7.54 -34.49
CA ARG A 146 -1.77 -6.47 -34.63
C ARG A 146 -2.10 -5.26 -33.75
N GLN A 147 -3.35 -4.80 -33.77
CA GLN A 147 -3.79 -3.68 -32.93
C GLN A 147 -3.62 -3.97 -31.43
N LEU A 148 -3.89 -5.20 -31.00
CA LEU A 148 -3.66 -5.65 -29.62
C LEU A 148 -2.16 -5.75 -29.29
N GLN A 149 -1.31 -6.17 -30.24
CA GLN A 149 0.15 -6.16 -30.09
C GLN A 149 0.70 -4.74 -29.94
N ASP A 150 0.30 -3.82 -30.82
CA ASP A 150 0.70 -2.40 -30.77
C ASP A 150 0.30 -1.75 -29.43
N GLN A 151 -0.91 -2.02 -28.93
CA GLN A 151 -1.36 -1.55 -27.61
C GLN A 151 -0.54 -2.17 -26.46
N LEU A 152 -0.23 -3.47 -26.54
CA LEU A 152 0.53 -4.17 -25.50
C LEU A 152 1.97 -3.63 -25.43
N ASP A 153 2.60 -3.33 -26.57
CA ASP A 153 3.92 -2.69 -26.61
C ASP A 153 3.88 -1.21 -26.17
N GLU A 154 2.82 -0.46 -26.47
CA GLU A 154 2.63 0.89 -25.92
C GLU A 154 2.48 0.86 -24.38
N PHE A 155 1.73 -0.11 -23.84
CA PHE A 155 1.60 -0.30 -22.38
C PHE A 155 2.91 -0.79 -21.74
N ARG A 156 3.68 -1.66 -22.40
CA ARG A 156 5.03 -2.03 -21.95
C ARG A 156 5.93 -0.81 -21.85
N LYS A 157 6.00 0.00 -22.91
CA LYS A 157 6.83 1.22 -22.96
C LYS A 157 6.45 2.21 -21.85
N LYS A 158 5.16 2.47 -21.65
CA LYS A 158 4.65 3.30 -20.54
C LYS A 158 5.01 2.73 -19.16
N TRP A 159 4.98 1.40 -19.00
CA TRP A 159 5.37 0.74 -17.76
C TRP A 159 6.89 0.81 -17.52
N GLU A 160 7.71 0.62 -18.54
CA GLU A 160 9.18 0.71 -18.47
C GLU A 160 9.63 2.14 -18.14
N GLU A 161 9.05 3.16 -18.80
CA GLU A 161 9.28 4.58 -18.49
C GLU A 161 8.90 4.91 -17.04
N ALA A 162 7.71 4.49 -16.60
CA ALA A 162 7.27 4.69 -15.22
C ALA A 162 8.09 3.90 -14.19
N ASN A 163 8.69 2.77 -14.57
CA ASN A 163 9.58 1.98 -13.72
C ASN A 163 10.99 2.58 -13.65
N SER A 164 11.51 3.16 -14.74
CA SER A 164 12.77 3.92 -14.75
C SER A 164 12.67 5.16 -13.87
N GLY A 165 11.61 5.97 -14.05
CA GLY A 165 11.38 7.15 -13.21
C GLY A 165 11.30 6.79 -11.71
N ARG A 166 10.59 5.71 -11.35
CA ARG A 166 10.55 5.19 -9.97
C ARG A 166 11.90 4.68 -9.46
N ALA A 167 12.82 4.29 -10.31
CA ALA A 167 14.18 3.89 -9.92
C ALA A 167 15.07 5.13 -9.71
N GLU A 168 14.95 6.14 -10.56
CA GLU A 168 15.62 7.44 -10.42
C GLU A 168 15.14 8.18 -9.16
N ASP A 169 13.83 8.22 -8.91
CA ASP A 169 13.23 8.76 -7.68
C ASP A 169 13.78 8.07 -6.42
N ARG A 170 13.92 6.74 -6.43
CA ARG A 170 14.49 5.97 -5.32
C ARG A 170 15.94 6.37 -5.06
N LEU A 171 16.78 6.41 -6.09
CA LEU A 171 18.18 6.84 -5.96
C LEU A 171 18.28 8.29 -5.44
N LYS A 172 17.38 9.18 -5.86
CA LYS A 172 17.34 10.55 -5.35
C LYS A 172 16.89 10.63 -3.88
N ILE A 173 15.94 9.79 -3.46
CA ILE A 173 15.53 9.66 -2.06
C ILE A 173 16.68 9.12 -1.21
N ASP A 174 17.39 8.09 -1.67
CA ASP A 174 18.53 7.51 -0.95
C ASP A 174 19.69 8.53 -0.80
N GLU A 175 20.00 9.30 -1.84
CA GLU A 175 20.97 10.40 -1.79
C GLU A 175 20.54 11.48 -0.78
N LEU A 176 19.27 11.89 -0.80
CA LEU A 176 18.74 12.89 0.15
C LEU A 176 18.73 12.38 1.59
N LEU A 177 18.51 11.08 1.82
CA LEU A 177 18.59 10.46 3.15
C LEU A 177 20.02 10.46 3.70
N VAL A 178 21.03 10.19 2.86
CA VAL A 178 22.44 10.30 3.26
C VAL A 178 22.77 11.75 3.62
N ASN A 179 22.49 12.70 2.72
CA ASN A 179 22.74 14.14 2.95
C ASN A 179 22.03 14.65 4.22
N PHE A 180 20.80 14.19 4.49
CA PHE A 180 20.06 14.53 5.70
C PHE A 180 20.76 13.98 6.97
N SER A 181 21.22 12.72 6.93
CA SER A 181 21.93 12.10 8.07
C SER A 181 23.28 12.76 8.37
N GLU A 182 23.99 13.25 7.35
CA GLU A 182 25.23 14.02 7.52
C GLU A 182 24.96 15.38 8.17
N LEU A 183 23.92 16.10 7.73
CA LEU A 183 23.51 17.37 8.34
C LEU A 183 23.01 17.19 9.77
N GLU A 184 22.27 16.12 10.09
CA GLU A 184 21.91 15.80 11.48
C GLU A 184 23.14 15.51 12.34
N ALA A 185 24.14 14.80 11.81
CA ALA A 185 25.39 14.53 12.50
C ALA A 185 26.20 15.82 12.77
N GLU A 186 26.32 16.72 11.80
CA GLU A 186 26.98 18.02 11.96
C GLU A 186 26.24 18.89 13.00
N ILE A 187 24.91 19.00 12.90
CA ILE A 187 24.08 19.74 13.85
C ILE A 187 24.29 19.21 15.28
N ASN A 188 24.38 17.90 15.47
CA ASN A 188 24.60 17.29 16.78
C ASN A 188 26.04 17.50 17.31
N LEU A 189 27.04 17.51 16.43
CA LEU A 189 28.42 17.89 16.78
C LEU A 189 28.51 19.37 17.19
N LEU A 190 27.88 20.26 16.43
CA LEU A 190 27.85 21.70 16.72
C LEU A 190 27.11 22.01 18.03
N LYS A 191 25.95 21.40 18.29
CA LYS A 191 25.26 21.48 19.59
C LYS A 191 26.17 21.07 20.74
N ARG A 192 26.93 19.96 20.59
CA ARG A 192 27.86 19.48 21.61
C ARG A 192 29.05 20.42 21.80
N ARG A 193 29.54 21.06 20.74
CA ARG A 193 30.60 22.08 20.82
C ARG A 193 30.12 23.36 21.51
N ILE A 194 28.88 23.79 21.25
CA ILE A 194 28.25 24.94 21.92
C ILE A 194 28.15 24.67 23.43
N ALA A 195 27.59 23.53 23.85
CA ALA A 195 27.45 23.19 25.27
C ALA A 195 28.78 23.22 26.04
N LEU A 196 29.87 22.72 25.44
CA LEU A 196 31.21 22.77 26.04
C LEU A 196 31.75 24.22 26.17
N LEU A 197 31.46 25.09 25.19
CA LEU A 197 31.83 26.51 25.26
C LEU A 197 30.98 27.28 26.28
N GLU A 198 29.71 26.91 26.44
CA GLU A 198 28.85 27.47 27.49
C GLU A 198 29.32 27.10 28.90
N GLU A 199 29.77 25.85 29.10
CA GLU A 199 30.40 25.39 30.34
C GLU A 199 31.73 26.13 30.63
N GLU A 200 32.60 26.28 29.62
CA GLU A 200 33.84 27.06 29.73
C GLU A 200 33.57 28.53 30.08
N ILE A 201 32.59 29.17 29.43
CA ILE A 201 32.15 30.54 29.73
C ILE A 201 31.56 30.65 31.14
N ALA A 202 30.80 29.65 31.61
CA ALA A 202 30.27 29.62 32.97
C ALA A 202 31.38 29.50 34.03
N TRP A 203 32.39 28.66 33.78
CA TRP A 203 33.56 28.53 34.64
C TRP A 203 34.37 29.83 34.70
N LEU A 204 34.69 30.41 33.54
CA LEU A 204 35.43 31.69 33.44
C LEU A 204 34.70 32.84 34.14
N LYS A 205 33.36 32.92 34.02
CA LYS A 205 32.54 33.90 34.76
C LYS A 205 32.64 33.72 36.27
N LYS A 206 32.60 32.46 36.76
CA LYS A 206 32.70 32.13 38.18
C LYS A 206 34.07 32.49 38.76
N GLU A 207 35.15 32.17 38.04
CA GLU A 207 36.51 32.48 38.50
C GLU A 207 36.81 33.99 38.43
N ASN A 208 36.32 34.70 37.40
CA ASN A 208 36.41 36.16 37.34
C ASN A 208 35.67 36.82 38.53
N ALA A 209 34.48 36.33 38.88
CA ALA A 209 33.76 36.79 40.07
C ALA A 209 34.53 36.51 41.38
N ARG A 210 35.20 35.35 41.49
CA ARG A 210 36.07 35.01 42.63
C ARG A 210 37.24 35.99 42.76
N LEU A 211 37.95 36.25 41.66
CA LEU A 211 39.08 37.16 41.59
C LEU A 211 38.67 38.62 41.87
N GLN A 212 37.48 39.04 41.40
CA GLN A 212 36.93 40.36 41.73
C GLN A 212 36.62 40.49 43.24
N ALA A 213 36.00 39.49 43.86
CA ALA A 213 35.73 39.50 45.30
C ALA A 213 37.04 39.52 46.12
N GLU A 214 38.05 38.75 45.70
CA GLU A 214 39.37 38.74 46.33
C GLU A 214 40.09 40.09 46.20
N LEU A 215 40.05 40.72 45.02
CA LEU A 215 40.58 42.06 44.79
C LEU A 215 39.91 43.13 45.67
N GLN A 216 38.58 43.10 45.83
CA GLN A 216 37.89 44.05 46.71
C GLN A 216 38.21 43.80 48.18
N ARG A 217 38.36 42.53 48.61
CA ARG A 217 38.83 42.21 49.97
C ARG A 217 40.21 42.80 50.24
N VAL A 218 41.16 42.61 49.32
CA VAL A 218 42.53 43.14 49.46
C VAL A 218 42.56 44.67 49.46
N ARG A 219 41.68 45.34 48.69
CA ARG A 219 41.51 46.80 48.75
C ARG A 219 41.02 47.28 50.12
N VAL A 220 39.94 46.69 50.64
CA VAL A 220 39.41 47.05 51.98
C VAL A 220 40.45 46.79 53.08
N GLN A 221 41.25 45.72 52.97
CA GLN A 221 42.36 45.47 53.89
C GLN A 221 43.47 46.51 53.77
N LEU A 222 43.84 46.93 52.55
CA LEU A 222 44.81 48.01 52.33
C LEU A 222 44.30 49.33 52.92
N ASP A 223 43.04 49.69 52.67
CA ASP A 223 42.42 50.90 53.21
C ASP A 223 42.44 50.88 54.75
N GLN A 224 42.07 49.75 55.37
CA GLN A 224 42.15 49.55 56.82
C GLN A 224 43.57 49.69 57.37
N GLU A 225 44.57 49.09 56.74
CA GLU A 225 45.98 49.23 57.14
C GLU A 225 46.49 50.67 56.97
N THR A 226 46.03 51.41 55.96
CA THR A 226 46.40 52.84 55.85
C THR A 226 45.78 53.69 56.95
N LEU A 227 44.53 53.41 57.36
CA LEU A 227 43.90 54.06 58.51
C LEU A 227 44.64 53.75 59.82
N LEU A 228 44.97 52.48 60.08
CA LEU A 228 45.77 52.08 61.24
C LEU A 228 47.16 52.71 61.23
N ARG A 229 47.81 52.84 60.07
CA ARG A 229 49.09 53.54 59.96
C ARG A 229 48.96 55.03 60.28
N ILE A 230 47.90 55.69 59.81
CA ILE A 230 47.64 57.11 60.08
C ILE A 230 47.35 57.34 61.57
N ASP A 231 46.55 56.47 62.20
CA ASP A 231 46.26 56.56 63.64
C ASP A 231 47.53 56.38 64.49
N ASN A 232 48.36 55.38 64.18
CA ASN A 232 49.66 55.22 64.83
C ASN A 232 50.60 56.42 64.60
N GLN A 233 50.61 57.01 63.40
CA GLN A 233 51.38 58.23 63.11
C GLN A 233 50.89 59.43 63.93
N ASN A 234 49.57 59.57 64.12
CA ASN A 234 48.99 60.59 65.00
C ASN A 234 49.33 60.32 66.47
N ARG A 235 49.21 59.08 66.95
CA ARG A 235 49.56 58.67 68.32
C ARG A 235 51.01 58.98 68.65
N VAL A 236 51.94 58.68 67.74
CA VAL A 236 53.37 59.04 67.87
C VAL A 236 53.56 60.56 67.91
N LYS A 237 52.86 61.32 67.07
CA LYS A 237 52.92 62.79 67.10
C LYS A 237 52.47 63.36 68.45
N THR A 238 51.33 62.90 68.98
CA THR A 238 50.83 63.34 70.28
C THR A 238 51.80 62.98 71.41
N LEU A 239 52.37 61.77 71.41
CA LEU A 239 53.38 61.38 72.41
C LEU A 239 54.66 62.23 72.33
N LEU A 240 55.07 62.68 71.15
CA LEU A 240 56.19 63.63 71.00
C LEU A 240 55.82 65.03 71.52
N GLU A 241 54.60 65.49 71.29
CA GLU A 241 54.09 66.76 71.83
C GLU A 241 53.96 66.73 73.38
N GLU A 242 53.53 65.60 73.95
CA GLU A 242 53.53 65.33 75.40
C GLU A 242 54.96 65.32 75.99
N ILE A 243 55.90 64.63 75.33
CA ILE A 243 57.32 64.58 75.75
C ILE A 243 57.96 65.96 75.72
N ASP A 244 57.74 66.75 74.68
CA ASP A 244 58.29 68.10 74.58
C ASP A 244 57.61 69.10 75.52
N PHE A 245 56.34 68.87 75.90
CA PHE A 245 55.70 69.59 77.00
C PHE A 245 56.35 69.26 78.35
N MET A 246 56.54 67.97 78.67
CA MET A 246 57.19 67.54 79.91
C MET A 246 58.62 68.07 80.03
N LYS A 247 59.43 68.03 78.96
CA LYS A 247 60.76 68.64 78.93
C LYS A 247 60.74 70.12 79.30
N ARG A 248 59.82 70.90 78.71
CA ARG A 248 59.67 72.35 79.02
C ARG A 248 59.25 72.59 80.46
N GLY A 249 58.43 71.70 81.04
CA GLY A 249 58.08 71.69 82.45
C GLY A 249 59.32 71.52 83.34
N PHE A 250 60.05 70.42 83.16
CA PHE A 250 61.29 70.15 83.91
C PHE A 250 62.36 71.23 83.68
N ASP A 251 62.50 71.75 82.46
CA ASP A 251 63.40 72.87 82.15
C ASP A 251 62.99 74.17 82.89
N SER A 252 61.73 74.35 83.29
CA SER A 252 61.31 75.48 84.14
C SER A 252 61.57 75.17 85.60
N GLU A 253 61.11 74.01 86.07
CA GLU A 253 61.27 73.56 87.46
C GLU A 253 62.75 73.52 87.89
N LEU A 254 63.66 73.06 87.02
CA LEU A 254 65.10 73.09 87.28
C LEU A 254 65.65 74.51 87.43
N LYS A 255 65.11 75.51 86.71
CA LYS A 255 65.52 76.93 86.88
C LYS A 255 64.97 77.50 88.18
N ASP A 256 63.74 77.18 88.53
CA ASP A 256 63.09 77.65 89.75
C ASP A 256 63.76 77.03 91.00
N LEU A 257 64.05 75.71 90.97
CA LEU A 257 64.85 75.02 91.99
C LEU A 257 66.28 75.56 92.08
N GLN A 258 66.93 75.86 90.94
CA GLN A 258 68.26 76.48 90.94
C GLN A 258 68.22 77.89 91.56
N ALA A 259 67.14 78.66 91.38
CA ALA A 259 66.95 79.95 92.02
C ALA A 259 66.63 79.82 93.53
N MET A 260 65.90 78.79 93.95
CA MET A 260 65.61 78.50 95.36
C MET A 260 66.87 78.03 96.12
N ALA A 261 67.69 77.16 95.52
CA ALA A 261 68.93 76.68 96.12
C ALA A 261 69.94 77.80 96.44
N VAL A 262 69.89 78.92 95.71
CA VAL A 262 70.71 80.12 95.97
C VAL A 262 70.22 80.92 97.19
N ARG A 263 69.00 80.70 97.68
CA ARG A 263 68.44 81.35 98.89
C ARG A 263 68.65 80.57 100.18
N ASP A 264 68.94 79.27 100.12
CA ASP A 264 68.73 78.35 101.24
C ASP A 264 69.95 78.19 102.17
N THR A 265 70.46 79.31 102.70
CA THR A 265 71.67 79.35 103.54
C THR A 265 71.43 79.93 104.95
N THR A 266 70.24 79.73 105.52
CA THR A 266 69.87 80.19 106.88
C THR A 266 69.53 79.03 107.81
N ASN A 267 70.08 79.08 109.03
CA ASN A 267 70.05 77.94 109.96
C ASN A 267 68.67 77.63 110.56
N GLU A 268 67.73 78.58 110.47
CA GLU A 268 66.32 78.44 110.88
C GLU A 268 65.56 77.45 109.97
N ASN A 269 65.89 77.47 108.67
CA ASN A 269 65.35 76.56 107.66
C ASN A 269 65.65 75.08 108.00
N ARG A 270 66.68 74.81 108.83
CA ARG A 270 67.17 73.46 109.10
C ARG A 270 66.29 72.65 110.05
N GLU A 271 65.59 73.30 110.98
CA GLU A 271 64.57 72.66 111.82
C GLU A 271 63.20 72.62 111.12
N ILE A 272 62.92 73.56 110.22
CA ILE A 272 61.79 73.49 109.28
C ILE A 272 61.94 72.24 108.39
N PHE A 273 63.07 72.09 107.71
CA PHE A 273 63.42 70.90 106.91
C PHE A 273 63.28 69.58 107.67
N LYS A 274 63.57 69.56 108.98
CA LYS A 274 63.49 68.37 109.82
C LYS A 274 62.05 68.00 110.16
N ASN A 275 61.17 68.98 110.37
CA ASN A 275 59.72 68.74 110.51
C ASN A 275 59.06 68.42 109.16
N GLU A 276 59.46 69.10 108.09
CA GLU A 276 58.96 68.83 106.73
C GLU A 276 59.37 67.44 106.25
N LEU A 277 60.62 67.01 106.48
CA LEU A 277 61.07 65.64 106.21
C LEU A 277 60.31 64.61 107.06
N ALA A 278 60.02 64.91 108.32
CA ALA A 278 59.23 64.02 109.19
C ALA A 278 57.75 63.94 108.77
N ASN A 279 57.22 64.98 108.14
CA ASN A 279 55.89 64.98 107.52
C ASN A 279 55.92 64.23 106.19
N ALA A 280 56.81 64.57 105.26
CA ALA A 280 56.99 63.88 103.98
C ALA A 280 57.20 62.37 104.15
N ILE A 281 57.96 61.90 105.15
CA ILE A 281 58.10 60.46 105.44
C ILE A 281 56.79 59.82 105.93
N ARG A 282 55.91 60.58 106.60
CA ARG A 282 54.57 60.12 107.02
C ARG A 282 53.61 60.12 105.84
N ASP A 283 53.68 61.13 104.99
CA ASP A 283 52.83 61.31 103.82
C ASP A 283 53.17 60.28 102.73
N ILE A 284 54.46 60.04 102.45
CA ILE A 284 54.94 58.94 101.58
C ILE A 284 54.45 57.58 102.09
N ARG A 285 54.39 57.35 103.41
CA ARG A 285 53.82 56.09 103.96
C ARG A 285 52.31 56.01 103.72
N ALA A 286 51.58 57.11 103.93
CA ALA A 286 50.16 57.18 103.63
C ALA A 286 49.87 56.97 102.13
N GLU A 287 50.71 57.51 101.24
CA GLU A 287 50.65 57.27 99.80
C GLU A 287 50.96 55.82 99.43
N TYR A 288 51.95 55.16 100.06
CA TYR A 288 52.21 53.74 99.84
C TYR A 288 51.04 52.85 100.32
N ASP A 289 50.46 53.14 101.50
CA ASP A 289 49.29 52.43 102.01
C ASP A 289 48.05 52.70 101.13
N GLN A 290 47.86 53.93 100.66
CA GLN A 290 46.79 54.31 99.72
C GLN A 290 46.97 53.66 98.35
N MET A 291 48.19 53.61 97.81
CA MET A 291 48.50 52.95 96.54
C MET A 291 48.31 51.44 96.64
N MET A 292 48.75 50.81 97.74
CA MET A 292 48.56 49.37 97.96
C MET A 292 47.06 49.03 98.11
N ASN A 293 46.29 49.85 98.82
CA ASN A 293 44.84 49.70 98.91
C ASN A 293 44.14 50.00 97.57
N GLY A 294 44.66 50.97 96.80
CA GLY A 294 44.24 51.29 95.44
C GLY A 294 44.40 50.09 94.51
N SER A 295 45.63 49.55 94.37
CA SER A 295 45.91 48.35 93.58
C SER A 295 45.12 47.13 94.03
N LYS A 296 44.82 46.99 95.34
CA LYS A 296 43.90 45.95 95.83
C LYS A 296 42.48 46.16 95.31
N ASN A 297 41.95 47.38 95.44
CA ASN A 297 40.58 47.70 95.01
C ASN A 297 40.43 47.65 93.48
N GLU A 298 41.44 48.06 92.73
CA GLU A 298 41.55 47.91 91.28
C GLU A 298 41.55 46.43 90.87
N CYS A 299 42.32 45.59 91.58
CA CYS A 299 42.35 44.15 91.36
C CYS A 299 40.99 43.49 91.66
N GLU A 300 40.36 43.80 92.79
CA GLU A 300 39.01 43.33 93.13
C GLU A 300 37.95 43.83 92.13
N SER A 301 38.03 45.08 91.69
CA SER A 301 37.14 45.66 90.68
C SER A 301 37.34 45.02 89.31
N TRP A 302 38.58 44.77 88.90
CA TRP A 302 38.93 44.06 87.66
C TRP A 302 38.40 42.62 87.66
N TYR A 303 38.56 41.89 88.77
CA TYR A 303 37.98 40.55 88.90
C TYR A 303 36.45 40.58 88.87
N GLN A 304 35.79 41.53 89.54
CA GLN A 304 34.34 41.70 89.48
C GLN A 304 33.85 42.02 88.07
N LEU A 305 34.51 42.96 87.37
CA LEU A 305 34.20 43.33 86.00
C LEU A 305 34.40 42.15 85.05
N ARG A 306 35.48 41.37 85.19
CA ARG A 306 35.75 40.20 84.34
C ARG A 306 34.76 39.06 84.60
N VAL A 307 34.31 38.87 85.84
CA VAL A 307 33.20 37.94 86.17
C VAL A 307 31.86 38.44 85.60
N GLN A 308 31.60 39.74 85.63
CA GLN A 308 30.41 40.34 85.02
C GLN A 308 30.43 40.21 83.49
N GLU A 309 31.59 40.39 82.86
CA GLU A 309 31.80 40.18 81.42
C GLU A 309 31.55 38.73 81.02
N ILE A 310 32.13 37.76 81.74
CA ILE A 310 31.90 36.32 81.52
C ILE A 310 30.41 35.97 81.69
N ASN A 311 29.75 36.48 82.73
CA ASN A 311 28.32 36.25 82.95
C ASN A 311 27.44 36.89 81.87
N THR A 312 27.75 38.10 81.41
CA THR A 312 26.99 38.77 80.34
C THR A 312 27.23 38.13 78.97
N GLN A 313 28.46 37.69 78.68
CA GLN A 313 28.78 36.90 77.48
C GLN A 313 28.04 35.55 77.49
N SER A 314 28.07 34.83 78.61
CA SER A 314 27.34 33.56 78.81
C SER A 314 25.82 33.75 78.64
N ASN A 315 25.24 34.79 79.25
CA ASN A 315 23.82 35.11 79.09
C ASN A 315 23.46 35.48 77.65
N ARG A 316 24.31 36.26 76.94
CA ARG A 316 24.11 36.57 75.51
C ARG A 316 24.14 35.31 74.66
N GLN A 317 25.11 34.43 74.88
CA GLN A 317 25.22 33.18 74.11
C GLN A 317 24.10 32.19 74.45
N ASN A 318 23.59 32.17 75.67
CA ASN A 318 22.38 31.41 76.04
C ASN A 318 21.11 31.96 75.36
N ALA A 319 20.96 33.28 75.26
CA ALA A 319 19.86 33.89 74.51
C ALA A 319 19.93 33.57 73.01
N GLU A 320 21.12 33.68 72.42
CA GLU A 320 21.38 33.32 71.02
C GLU A 320 21.12 31.83 70.75
N ASN A 321 21.62 30.93 71.61
CA ASN A 321 21.34 29.50 71.54
C ASN A 321 19.85 29.17 71.65
N ASN A 322 19.07 29.95 72.43
CA ASN A 322 17.63 29.74 72.54
C ASN A 322 16.88 30.25 71.29
N TYR A 323 17.25 31.41 70.75
CA TYR A 323 16.73 31.89 69.47
C TYR A 323 16.99 30.87 68.34
N GLN A 324 18.21 30.34 68.25
CA GLN A 324 18.56 29.30 67.27
C GLN A 324 17.72 28.01 67.46
N LYS A 325 17.44 27.58 68.71
CA LYS A 325 16.56 26.43 68.99
C LYS A 325 15.10 26.70 68.56
N GLU A 326 14.59 27.90 68.80
CA GLU A 326 13.23 28.28 68.40
C GLU A 326 13.10 28.38 66.88
N GLU A 327 14.09 28.93 66.19
CA GLU A 327 14.13 28.96 64.72
C GLU A 327 14.24 27.55 64.12
N VAL A 328 15.08 26.67 64.68
CA VAL A 328 15.13 25.24 64.29
C VAL A 328 13.79 24.54 64.55
N LYS A 329 13.08 24.87 65.63
CA LYS A 329 11.74 24.34 65.91
C LYS A 329 10.71 24.86 64.89
N ARG A 330 10.76 26.15 64.55
CA ARG A 330 9.90 26.78 63.51
C ARG A 330 10.10 26.14 62.14
N LEU A 331 11.36 25.96 61.72
CA LEU A 331 11.73 25.31 60.47
C LEU A 331 11.34 23.82 60.43
N ARG A 332 11.46 23.09 61.55
CA ARG A 332 10.98 21.71 61.67
C ARG A 332 9.46 21.62 61.54
N ASN A 333 8.71 22.51 62.18
CA ASN A 333 7.25 22.57 62.03
C ASN A 333 6.84 22.84 60.58
N GLN A 334 7.43 23.85 59.93
CA GLN A 334 7.16 24.16 58.52
C GLN A 334 7.55 22.98 57.59
N THR A 335 8.65 22.29 57.86
CA THR A 335 9.02 21.06 57.14
C THR A 335 7.97 19.97 57.29
N SER A 336 7.36 19.83 58.48
CA SER A 336 6.29 18.87 58.73
C SER A 336 4.98 19.26 58.02
N GLU A 337 4.61 20.54 58.03
CA GLU A 337 3.43 21.05 57.30
C GLU A 337 3.57 20.88 55.79
N LEU A 338 4.76 21.14 55.23
CA LEU A 338 5.04 20.96 53.80
C LEU A 338 5.02 19.47 53.41
N ARG A 339 5.51 18.57 54.28
CA ARG A 339 5.39 17.12 54.08
C ARG A 339 3.95 16.63 54.15
N GLY A 340 3.12 17.19 55.04
CA GLY A 340 1.68 16.92 55.07
C GLY A 340 1.01 17.31 53.75
N LYS A 341 1.20 18.56 53.31
CA LYS A 341 0.68 19.08 52.04
C LYS A 341 1.17 18.29 50.82
N LEU A 342 2.41 17.79 50.84
CA LEU A 342 2.92 16.90 49.79
C LEU A 342 2.14 15.58 49.78
N SER A 343 1.97 14.94 50.92
CA SER A 343 1.21 13.68 51.05
C SER A 343 -0.27 13.84 50.66
N ASP A 344 -0.90 14.98 51.00
CA ASP A 344 -2.26 15.31 50.58
C ASP A 344 -2.38 15.45 49.05
N LEU A 345 -1.38 16.05 48.40
CA LEU A 345 -1.32 16.20 46.94
C LEU A 345 -0.98 14.89 46.23
N GLU A 346 -0.09 14.07 46.78
CA GLU A 346 0.21 12.72 46.29
C GLU A 346 -1.04 11.82 46.35
N ALA A 347 -1.77 11.82 47.48
CA ALA A 347 -3.03 11.11 47.62
C ALA A 347 -4.12 11.62 46.65
N ARG A 348 -4.15 12.93 46.39
CA ARG A 348 -5.04 13.53 45.38
C ARG A 348 -4.67 13.12 43.95
N ASN A 349 -3.38 13.04 43.60
CA ASN A 349 -2.95 12.57 42.30
C ASN A 349 -3.34 11.11 42.09
N VAL A 350 -3.07 10.22 43.04
CA VAL A 350 -3.48 8.80 42.95
C VAL A 350 -5.00 8.65 42.76
N LEU A 351 -5.82 9.51 43.40
CA LEU A 351 -7.26 9.52 43.19
C LEU A 351 -7.67 9.99 41.78
N LEU A 352 -6.98 11.00 41.22
CA LEU A 352 -7.23 11.51 39.87
C LEU A 352 -6.73 10.54 38.78
N GLU A 353 -5.58 9.90 38.99
CA GLU A 353 -5.04 8.83 38.14
C GLU A 353 -6.02 7.67 38.07
N LYS A 354 -6.57 7.24 39.22
CA LYS A 354 -7.64 6.23 39.23
C LYS A 354 -8.89 6.70 38.49
N GLN A 355 -9.32 7.95 38.66
CA GLN A 355 -10.49 8.46 37.91
C GLN A 355 -10.26 8.47 36.40
N ILE A 356 -9.02 8.71 35.93
CA ILE A 356 -8.65 8.59 34.52
C ILE A 356 -8.68 7.12 34.07
N GLU A 357 -8.20 6.18 34.89
CA GLU A 357 -8.26 4.75 34.61
C GLU A 357 -9.72 4.22 34.55
N ASP A 358 -10.55 4.55 35.54
CA ASP A 358 -11.98 4.20 35.60
C ASP A 358 -12.74 4.76 34.36
N LEU A 359 -12.42 5.99 33.90
CA LEU A 359 -13.01 6.60 32.70
C LEU A 359 -12.50 5.97 31.39
N ASN A 360 -11.22 5.59 31.31
CA ASN A 360 -10.69 4.88 30.15
C ASN A 360 -11.32 3.50 30.00
N TYR A 361 -11.55 2.78 31.11
CA TYR A 361 -12.27 1.51 31.10
C TYR A 361 -13.72 1.65 30.60
N GLN A 362 -14.43 2.72 31.00
CA GLN A 362 -15.77 3.02 30.48
C GLN A 362 -15.74 3.32 28.98
N LEU A 363 -14.77 4.12 28.53
CA LEU A 363 -14.62 4.49 27.12
C LEU A 363 -14.24 3.29 26.23
N GLU A 364 -13.44 2.35 26.72
CA GLU A 364 -13.17 1.08 26.03
C GLU A 364 -14.40 0.17 25.93
N ASP A 365 -15.24 0.10 26.98
CA ASP A 365 -16.44 -0.75 26.98
C ASP A 365 -17.54 -0.17 26.06
N ASP A 366 -17.74 1.16 26.11
CA ASP A 366 -18.58 1.89 25.16
C ASP A 366 -18.10 1.68 23.72
N GLN A 367 -16.80 1.79 23.45
CA GLN A 367 -16.24 1.53 22.11
C GLN A 367 -16.56 0.10 21.63
N ARG A 368 -16.35 -0.92 22.46
CA ARG A 368 -16.67 -2.32 22.12
C ARG A 368 -18.18 -2.52 21.90
N SER A 369 -19.02 -1.83 22.66
CA SER A 369 -20.48 -1.83 22.50
C SER A 369 -20.90 -1.23 21.16
N TYR A 370 -20.34 -0.07 20.77
CA TYR A 370 -20.58 0.54 19.47
C TYR A 370 -20.01 -0.28 18.30
N GLU A 371 -18.83 -0.88 18.45
CA GLU A 371 -18.27 -1.80 17.44
C GLU A 371 -19.15 -3.05 17.25
N ALA A 372 -19.64 -3.66 18.33
CA ALA A 372 -20.55 -4.80 18.26
C ALA A 372 -21.87 -4.42 17.55
N ALA A 373 -22.48 -3.29 17.93
CA ALA A 373 -23.69 -2.78 17.28
C ALA A 373 -23.49 -2.46 15.79
N LEU A 374 -22.31 -1.95 15.40
CA LEU A 374 -21.96 -1.72 14.00
C LEU A 374 -21.81 -3.03 13.22
N ASN A 375 -21.11 -4.02 13.78
CA ASN A 375 -20.96 -5.35 13.18
C ASN A 375 -22.32 -6.06 12.96
N ASP A 376 -23.25 -5.94 13.91
CA ASP A 376 -24.62 -6.46 13.78
C ASP A 376 -25.39 -5.75 12.66
N LYS A 377 -25.18 -4.44 12.47
CA LYS A 377 -25.78 -3.69 11.35
C LYS A 377 -25.18 -4.11 10.01
N ASP A 378 -23.87 -4.30 9.92
CA ASP A 378 -23.21 -4.80 8.71
C ASP A 378 -23.57 -6.27 8.41
N ALA A 379 -23.89 -7.08 9.42
CA ALA A 379 -24.47 -8.41 9.24
C ALA A 379 -25.91 -8.33 8.70
N GLN A 380 -26.75 -7.43 9.23
CA GLN A 380 -28.10 -7.17 8.71
C GLN A 380 -28.07 -6.68 7.25
N ILE A 381 -27.14 -5.76 6.91
CA ILE A 381 -26.96 -5.25 5.54
C ILE A 381 -26.49 -6.34 4.59
N ARG A 382 -25.57 -7.24 5.01
CA ARG A 382 -25.16 -8.40 4.19
C ARG A 382 -26.33 -9.35 3.95
N LYS A 383 -27.07 -9.75 4.99
CA LYS A 383 -28.23 -10.63 4.86
C LYS A 383 -29.31 -10.06 3.94
N LEU A 384 -29.61 -8.76 4.04
CA LEU A 384 -30.56 -8.10 3.12
C LEU A 384 -30.04 -8.05 1.67
N ARG A 385 -28.73 -7.89 1.44
CA ARG A 385 -28.14 -7.98 0.10
C ARG A 385 -28.21 -9.39 -0.47
N GLU A 386 -27.94 -10.41 0.35
CA GLU A 386 -28.06 -11.82 -0.01
C GLU A 386 -29.52 -12.19 -0.35
N GLU A 387 -30.49 -11.72 0.44
CA GLU A 387 -31.93 -11.88 0.17
C GLU A 387 -32.37 -11.16 -1.12
N CYS A 388 -31.92 -9.93 -1.35
CA CYS A 388 -32.16 -9.25 -2.63
C CYS A 388 -31.51 -9.97 -3.82
N GLN A 389 -30.32 -10.56 -3.64
CA GLN A 389 -29.64 -11.30 -4.68
C GLN A 389 -30.32 -12.64 -4.99
N ALA A 390 -30.80 -13.36 -3.98
CA ALA A 390 -31.65 -14.53 -4.15
C ALA A 390 -32.94 -14.19 -4.91
N LEU A 391 -33.64 -13.12 -4.51
CA LEU A 391 -34.84 -12.64 -5.21
C LEU A 391 -34.57 -12.24 -6.68
N MET A 392 -33.39 -11.72 -7.01
CA MET A 392 -33.00 -11.47 -8.41
C MET A 392 -32.78 -12.77 -9.19
N VAL A 393 -32.18 -13.80 -8.57
CA VAL A 393 -32.00 -15.12 -9.19
C VAL A 393 -33.35 -15.81 -9.38
N ASP A 394 -34.23 -15.80 -8.38
CA ASP A 394 -35.59 -16.36 -8.47
C ASP A 394 -36.39 -15.68 -9.59
N LEU A 395 -36.32 -14.34 -9.71
CA LEU A 395 -36.94 -13.59 -10.81
C LEU A 395 -36.34 -13.93 -12.18
N GLN A 396 -35.03 -14.16 -12.26
CA GLN A 396 -34.37 -14.59 -13.49
C GLN A 396 -34.80 -16.01 -13.88
N MET A 397 -34.81 -16.97 -12.96
CA MET A 397 -35.30 -18.32 -13.19
C MET A 397 -36.79 -18.33 -13.61
N LEU A 398 -37.62 -17.49 -13.00
CA LEU A 398 -39.03 -17.35 -13.38
C LEU A 398 -39.19 -16.71 -14.77
N LEU A 399 -38.35 -15.74 -15.13
CA LEU A 399 -38.29 -15.14 -16.45
C LEU A 399 -37.86 -16.16 -17.51
N ASP A 400 -36.85 -16.98 -17.24
CA ASP A 400 -36.35 -17.98 -18.17
C ASP A 400 -37.30 -19.17 -18.31
N ALA A 401 -37.95 -19.61 -17.23
CA ALA A 401 -39.06 -20.56 -17.29
C ALA A 401 -40.23 -19.99 -18.12
N LYS A 402 -40.56 -18.70 -17.98
CA LYS A 402 -41.57 -18.02 -18.80
C LYS A 402 -41.15 -17.92 -20.26
N GLN A 403 -39.87 -17.68 -20.57
CA GLN A 403 -39.35 -17.70 -21.94
C GLN A 403 -39.41 -19.10 -22.56
N ASN A 404 -39.11 -20.15 -21.79
CA ASN A 404 -39.25 -21.53 -22.25
C ASN A 404 -40.71 -21.89 -22.52
N LEU A 405 -41.64 -21.54 -21.62
CA LEU A 405 -43.08 -21.74 -21.83
C LEU A 405 -43.64 -20.93 -23.02
N ASP A 406 -43.18 -19.69 -23.24
CA ASP A 406 -43.46 -18.93 -24.48
C ASP A 406 -42.95 -19.67 -25.73
N GLY A 407 -41.81 -20.37 -25.62
CA GLY A 407 -41.24 -21.23 -26.66
C GLY A 407 -42.08 -22.47 -26.94
N GLU A 408 -42.46 -23.21 -25.90
CA GLU A 408 -43.34 -24.36 -25.97
C GLU A 408 -44.72 -23.99 -26.55
N ILE A 409 -45.31 -22.86 -26.13
CA ILE A 409 -46.58 -22.35 -26.67
C ILE A 409 -46.46 -21.99 -28.16
N LYS A 410 -45.31 -21.48 -28.63
CA LYS A 410 -45.05 -21.28 -30.07
C LYS A 410 -44.99 -22.62 -30.81
N VAL A 411 -44.31 -23.63 -30.26
CA VAL A 411 -44.24 -24.98 -30.84
C VAL A 411 -45.61 -25.66 -30.86
N TYR A 412 -46.41 -25.55 -29.80
CA TYR A 412 -47.77 -26.11 -29.76
C TYR A 412 -48.74 -25.41 -30.73
N ARG A 413 -48.60 -24.10 -30.96
CA ARG A 413 -49.31 -23.41 -32.06
C ARG A 413 -48.87 -23.94 -33.43
N GLN A 414 -47.56 -24.10 -33.63
CA GLN A 414 -46.99 -24.63 -34.87
C GLN A 414 -47.39 -26.10 -35.15
N ILE A 415 -47.75 -26.87 -34.12
CA ILE A 415 -48.32 -28.23 -34.24
C ILE A 415 -49.84 -28.20 -34.53
N LEU A 416 -50.55 -27.13 -34.18
CA LEU A 416 -51.99 -26.98 -34.46
C LEU A 416 -52.29 -26.57 -35.91
N ASP A 417 -51.42 -25.76 -36.53
CA ASP A 417 -51.72 -25.07 -37.80
C ASP A 417 -51.47 -25.89 -39.09
N GLY A 418 -51.06 -27.16 -38.99
CA GLY A 418 -51.02 -28.05 -40.17
C GLY A 418 -50.37 -29.42 -39.96
N PRO A 419 -50.93 -30.51 -40.51
CA PRO A 419 -50.31 -31.82 -40.46
C PRO A 419 -49.31 -32.01 -41.60
N ASP A 420 -48.05 -32.31 -41.27
CA ASP A 420 -47.38 -33.49 -41.84
C ASP A 420 -46.19 -33.94 -40.97
N THR A 421 -45.94 -35.25 -40.97
CA THR A 421 -45.00 -35.88 -40.02
C THR A 421 -43.66 -36.23 -40.66
N GLU A 422 -42.58 -35.55 -40.25
CA GLU A 422 -41.26 -36.21 -40.05
C GLU A 422 -40.21 -35.39 -39.28
N GLY A 423 -40.27 -34.05 -39.28
CA GLY A 423 -39.28 -33.19 -38.61
C GLY A 423 -39.21 -33.28 -37.08
N LEU A 424 -40.18 -33.95 -36.45
CA LEU A 424 -40.45 -33.85 -35.00
C LEU A 424 -39.28 -34.28 -34.10
N LYS A 425 -38.49 -35.28 -34.50
CA LYS A 425 -37.35 -35.76 -33.70
C LYS A 425 -36.20 -34.75 -33.59
N GLN A 426 -35.86 -34.04 -34.67
CA GLN A 426 -34.71 -33.13 -34.67
C GLN A 426 -34.96 -31.85 -33.86
N LEU A 427 -36.21 -31.38 -33.80
CA LEU A 427 -36.57 -30.21 -33.00
C LEU A 427 -36.59 -30.53 -31.50
N VAL A 428 -37.18 -31.67 -31.12
CA VAL A 428 -37.15 -32.16 -29.73
C VAL A 428 -35.71 -32.39 -29.26
N GLU A 429 -34.84 -32.96 -30.10
CA GLU A 429 -33.42 -33.14 -29.76
C GLU A 429 -32.65 -31.80 -29.64
N ARG A 430 -33.13 -30.70 -30.23
CA ARG A 430 -32.57 -29.36 -30.00
C ARG A 430 -33.03 -28.79 -28.66
N VAL A 431 -34.31 -28.92 -28.33
CA VAL A 431 -34.87 -28.46 -27.03
C VAL A 431 -34.28 -29.24 -25.86
N VAL A 432 -34.19 -30.57 -25.95
CA VAL A 432 -33.59 -31.42 -24.92
C VAL A 432 -32.10 -31.12 -24.73
N ARG A 433 -31.36 -30.77 -25.79
CA ARG A 433 -29.97 -30.29 -25.64
C ARG A 433 -29.88 -28.95 -24.91
N THR A 434 -30.80 -28.00 -25.14
CA THR A 434 -30.80 -26.75 -24.38
C THR A 434 -31.09 -26.99 -22.89
N SER A 435 -32.05 -27.86 -22.56
CA SER A 435 -32.33 -28.24 -21.16
C SER A 435 -31.15 -28.96 -20.47
N ALA A 436 -30.46 -29.83 -21.20
CA ALA A 436 -29.30 -30.57 -20.67
C ALA A 436 -28.04 -29.70 -20.48
N ILE A 437 -27.98 -28.51 -21.08
CA ILE A 437 -26.88 -27.54 -20.87
C ILE A 437 -27.12 -26.72 -19.59
N THR A 438 -28.38 -26.39 -19.27
CA THR A 438 -28.73 -25.70 -18.01
C THR A 438 -28.42 -26.51 -16.76
N GLU A 439 -28.77 -27.81 -16.72
CA GLU A 439 -28.52 -28.65 -15.53
C GLU A 439 -27.04 -28.77 -15.13
N VAL A 440 -26.10 -28.57 -16.06
CA VAL A 440 -24.66 -28.61 -15.75
C VAL A 440 -24.22 -27.35 -15.00
N ALA A 441 -24.72 -26.17 -15.39
CA ALA A 441 -24.36 -24.89 -14.78
C ALA A 441 -24.80 -24.78 -13.32
N ASP A 442 -25.97 -25.31 -12.98
CA ASP A 442 -26.52 -25.30 -11.62
C ASP A 442 -25.68 -26.10 -10.61
N THR A 443 -24.81 -27.02 -11.07
CA THR A 443 -23.94 -27.80 -10.19
C THR A 443 -22.63 -27.11 -9.79
N GLU A 444 -22.28 -26.00 -10.45
CA GLU A 444 -21.02 -25.29 -10.24
C GLU A 444 -21.19 -24.02 -9.37
N THR A 445 -22.35 -23.36 -9.45
CA THR A 445 -22.72 -22.22 -8.58
C THR A 445 -22.85 -22.61 -7.11
N MET A 446 -23.29 -23.84 -6.82
CA MET A 446 -23.52 -24.34 -5.45
C MET A 446 -22.25 -24.73 -4.67
N ARG A 447 -21.03 -24.50 -5.20
CA ARG A 447 -19.76 -24.93 -4.56
C ARG A 447 -18.89 -23.81 -3.99
N VAL A 448 -19.46 -22.63 -3.76
CA VAL A 448 -18.83 -21.55 -2.98
C VAL A 448 -19.69 -21.26 -1.74
N ILE A 449 -19.10 -20.71 -0.68
CA ILE A 449 -19.70 -20.48 0.66
C ILE A 449 -19.70 -21.74 1.58
N LYS A 450 -18.51 -22.26 1.87
CA LYS A 450 -18.19 -22.83 3.20
C LYS A 450 -16.71 -22.65 3.59
N GLY A 451 -16.30 -21.40 3.79
CA GLY A 451 -14.95 -21.05 4.24
C GLY A 451 -14.87 -20.89 5.77
N GLU A 452 -14.22 -21.82 6.46
CA GLU A 452 -13.91 -21.68 7.89
C GLU A 452 -12.71 -20.73 8.09
N HIS A 453 -12.92 -19.55 8.65
CA HIS A 453 -11.82 -18.63 9.00
C HIS A 453 -11.30 -18.84 10.43
N SER A 454 -10.38 -19.80 10.55
CA SER A 454 -9.60 -20.05 11.77
C SER A 454 -8.75 -18.82 12.15
N SER A 455 -9.24 -18.03 13.10
CA SER A 455 -8.55 -16.81 13.57
C SER A 455 -7.61 -17.10 14.75
N LYS A 456 -6.41 -17.62 14.45
CA LYS A 456 -5.30 -17.62 15.41
C LYS A 456 -4.78 -16.18 15.60
N LYS A 457 -5.01 -15.59 16.78
CA LYS A 457 -4.18 -14.49 17.31
C LYS A 457 -3.45 -14.96 18.57
N SER A 458 -2.13 -14.81 18.58
CA SER A 458 -1.25 -15.27 19.65
C SER A 458 -1.13 -14.23 20.78
N TYR A 459 -1.56 -14.59 21.99
CA TYR A 459 -1.19 -13.84 23.19
C TYR A 459 0.27 -14.13 23.56
N GLN A 460 1.17 -13.19 23.29
CA GLN A 460 2.55 -13.28 23.75
C GLN A 460 2.66 -12.68 25.16
N ARG A 461 2.74 -13.54 26.17
CA ARG A 461 3.07 -13.12 27.54
C ARG A 461 4.53 -12.66 27.61
N SER A 462 4.76 -11.50 28.20
CA SER A 462 6.06 -11.12 28.76
C SER A 462 5.88 -10.82 30.25
N ALA A 463 6.78 -11.33 31.09
CA ALA A 463 6.65 -11.27 32.54
C ALA A 463 7.85 -10.58 33.18
N LYS A 464 7.59 -9.47 33.85
CA LYS A 464 8.39 -8.87 34.92
C LYS A 464 7.39 -8.31 35.94
N GLY A 465 7.47 -8.57 37.24
CA GLY A 465 8.48 -9.31 38.00
C GLY A 465 8.93 -8.45 39.17
N ASN A 466 8.49 -8.80 40.39
CA ASN A 466 8.79 -8.01 41.58
C ASN A 466 10.30 -7.95 41.83
N VAL A 467 10.83 -6.75 42.06
CA VAL A 467 12.19 -6.53 42.55
C VAL A 467 12.11 -6.06 43.99
N SER A 468 12.32 -6.97 44.94
CA SER A 468 12.61 -6.59 46.32
C SER A 468 14.03 -6.04 46.39
N ILE A 469 14.20 -4.83 46.92
CA ILE A 469 15.53 -4.30 47.26
C ILE A 469 15.72 -4.44 48.77
N GLU A 470 16.48 -5.45 49.17
CA GLU A 470 16.94 -5.62 50.55
C GLU A 470 18.19 -4.74 50.76
N VAL A 471 18.15 -3.84 51.75
CA VAL A 471 19.33 -3.07 52.18
C VAL A 471 19.66 -3.45 53.62
N LYS A 472 20.72 -4.25 53.80
CA LYS A 472 21.37 -4.46 55.09
C LYS A 472 22.48 -3.42 55.32
N PRO A 473 22.82 -3.09 56.59
CA PRO A 473 23.66 -1.95 56.91
C PRO A 473 25.15 -2.21 56.66
N LEU A 474 25.90 -1.12 56.50
CA LEU A 474 27.35 -1.08 56.68
C LEU A 474 27.67 -0.05 57.77
N GLU A 475 28.24 -0.51 58.87
CA GLU A 475 28.99 0.34 59.80
C GLU A 475 30.37 0.61 59.20
N ALA A 476 30.86 1.85 59.30
CA ALA A 476 32.26 2.18 59.05
C ALA A 476 32.70 3.39 59.89
N ASP A 477 33.51 3.06 60.90
CA ASP A 477 34.59 3.83 61.52
C ASP A 477 34.40 5.22 62.14
N ARG A 478 34.91 5.26 63.37
CA ARG A 478 35.14 6.42 64.23
C ARG A 478 36.23 7.33 63.65
N PHE A 479 36.18 8.61 63.99
CA PHE A 479 37.39 9.35 64.32
C PHE A 479 37.19 10.23 65.57
N MET A 480 38.21 10.33 66.41
CA MET A 480 38.22 11.24 67.57
C MET A 480 39.22 12.38 67.36
N PHE A 481 38.75 13.61 67.49
CA PHE A 481 39.51 14.77 68.00
C PHE A 481 38.49 15.60 68.81
N SER A 482 38.64 15.89 70.10
CA SER A 482 39.76 16.48 70.86
C SER A 482 39.83 18.00 70.73
N GLN A 483 39.51 18.68 71.84
CA GLN A 483 39.84 20.05 72.25
C GLN A 483 39.73 21.18 71.21
N ILE A 484 38.83 22.14 71.49
CA ILE A 484 39.20 23.44 72.10
C ILE A 484 38.28 23.65 73.31
#